data_AF-A0A956C025-F1
#
_entry.id   AF-A0A956C025-F1
#
_cell.length_a   1.000
_cell.length_b   1.000
_cell.length_c   1.000
_cell.angle_alpha   90.00
_cell.angle_beta   90.00
_cell.angle_gamma   90.00
#
_symmetry.space_group_name_H-M   'P 1'
#
loop_
_entity.id
_entity.type
_entity.pdbx_description
1 polymer ?
#
loop_
_entity_poly.entity_id
_entity_poly.type
_entity_poly.pdbx_seq_one_letter_code
_entity_poly.pdbx_strand_id
1 'polypeptide(L)'
;MTARGPKRIAVVGGGISGLSAAHRIVERDPGAEVVLFEGSARVGGLIYTERFSGYVIEHGPDAILTQKPWALDLAERLGLADQLVRTLPENAGAYVVHRGHLERIPDGFSLMAPTSLRALARTPLLSTRGKVRAALEWVLPSRPPAGDESLESFVVRRFGREIYDALAQPLVGGIYGADPSLLSLRATMPRFPDFERTHGSVVRGLRSQVSKDPSERA
;
A
#
# COMPACT_ATOMS: atom_id res chain seq x y z
N MET A 1 -44.23 -13.05 -24.16
CA MET A 1 -43.02 -12.54 -23.47
C MET A 1 -41.87 -12.61 -24.44
N THR A 2 -41.41 -11.49 -24.98
CA THR A 2 -40.22 -11.47 -25.84
C THR A 2 -39.00 -11.73 -24.96
N ALA A 3 -38.29 -12.84 -25.21
CA ALA A 3 -37.03 -13.12 -24.56
C ALA A 3 -36.08 -11.95 -24.87
N ARG A 4 -35.66 -11.20 -23.84
CA ARG A 4 -34.60 -10.20 -24.04
C ARG A 4 -33.36 -10.95 -24.50
N GLY A 5 -32.78 -10.51 -25.62
CA GLY A 5 -31.52 -11.05 -26.12
C GLY A 5 -30.39 -10.91 -25.08
N PRO A 6 -29.24 -11.57 -25.32
CA PRO A 6 -28.11 -11.52 -24.41
C PRO A 6 -27.69 -10.06 -24.13
N LYS A 7 -27.32 -9.77 -22.88
CA LYS A 7 -26.82 -8.43 -22.54
C LYS A 7 -25.48 -8.22 -23.25
N ARG A 8 -25.36 -7.12 -23.98
CA ARG A 8 -24.12 -6.71 -24.63
C ARG A 8 -23.36 -5.71 -23.77
N ILE A 9 -22.12 -6.01 -23.43
CA ILE A 9 -21.30 -5.20 -22.54
C ILE A 9 -19.96 -4.92 -23.21
N ALA A 10 -19.65 -3.64 -23.40
CA ALA A 10 -18.34 -3.19 -23.85
C ALA A 10 -17.44 -2.89 -22.63
N VAL A 11 -16.23 -3.43 -22.63
CA VAL A 11 -15.17 -3.11 -21.66
C VAL A 11 -14.07 -2.38 -22.42
N VAL A 12 -13.72 -1.17 -22.00
CA VAL A 12 -12.68 -0.36 -22.64
C VAL A 12 -11.43 -0.36 -21.76
N GLY A 13 -10.32 -0.88 -22.29
CA GLY A 13 -9.05 -1.08 -21.62
C GLY A 13 -8.80 -2.55 -21.24
N GLY A 14 -7.73 -3.13 -21.77
CA GLY A 14 -7.25 -4.49 -21.53
C GLY A 14 -6.22 -4.60 -20.40
N GLY A 15 -6.17 -3.64 -19.47
CA GLY A 15 -5.41 -3.74 -18.23
C GLY A 15 -6.08 -4.66 -17.19
N ILE A 16 -5.43 -4.84 -16.03
CA ILE A 16 -5.94 -5.70 -14.95
C ILE A 16 -7.40 -5.37 -14.53
N SER A 17 -7.77 -4.09 -14.50
CA SER A 17 -9.13 -3.66 -14.18
C SER A 17 -10.16 -4.12 -15.23
N GLY A 18 -9.86 -3.97 -16.52
CA GLY A 18 -10.78 -4.36 -17.58
C GLY A 18 -10.84 -5.88 -17.77
N LEU A 19 -9.70 -6.57 -17.70
CA LEU A 19 -9.64 -8.03 -17.75
C LEU A 19 -10.42 -8.67 -16.58
N SER A 20 -10.21 -8.18 -15.36
CA SER A 20 -10.94 -8.69 -14.18
C SER A 20 -12.44 -8.37 -14.25
N ALA A 21 -12.83 -7.19 -14.77
CA ALA A 21 -14.23 -6.85 -14.98
C ALA A 21 -14.88 -7.77 -16.01
N ALA A 22 -14.26 -7.97 -17.18
CA ALA A 22 -14.74 -8.86 -18.23
C ALA A 22 -14.89 -10.30 -17.71
N HIS A 23 -13.86 -10.80 -17.03
CA HIS A 23 -13.89 -12.13 -16.39
C HIS A 23 -15.04 -12.26 -15.40
N ARG A 24 -15.21 -11.27 -14.51
CA ARG A 24 -16.25 -11.32 -13.48
C ARG A 24 -17.67 -11.20 -14.05
N ILE A 25 -17.85 -10.53 -15.19
CA ILE A 25 -19.13 -10.47 -15.90
C ILE A 25 -19.47 -11.85 -16.46
N VAL A 26 -18.53 -12.48 -17.19
CA VAL A 26 -18.73 -13.81 -17.79
C VAL A 26 -19.02 -14.86 -16.72
N GLU A 27 -18.32 -14.83 -15.58
CA GLU A 27 -18.60 -15.71 -14.44
C GLU A 27 -20.03 -15.57 -13.89
N ARG A 28 -20.55 -14.34 -13.84
CA ARG A 28 -21.86 -14.05 -13.22
C ARG A 28 -23.03 -14.21 -14.19
N ASP A 29 -22.80 -13.98 -15.47
CA ASP A 29 -23.81 -14.04 -16.53
C ASP A 29 -23.18 -14.69 -17.78
N PRO A 30 -23.12 -16.04 -17.85
CA PRO A 30 -22.55 -16.74 -19.00
C PRO A 30 -23.27 -16.47 -20.33
N GLY A 31 -24.48 -15.90 -20.27
CA GLY A 31 -25.25 -15.47 -21.43
C GLY A 31 -24.95 -14.04 -21.87
N ALA A 32 -24.09 -13.29 -21.16
CA ALA A 32 -23.68 -11.95 -21.58
C ALA A 32 -22.66 -12.01 -22.72
N GLU A 33 -22.86 -11.17 -23.73
CA GLU A 33 -21.90 -10.92 -24.80
C GLU A 33 -20.96 -9.80 -24.34
N VAL A 34 -19.74 -10.16 -23.96
CA VAL A 34 -18.72 -9.21 -23.48
C VAL A 34 -17.69 -8.97 -24.57
N VAL A 35 -17.49 -7.71 -24.95
CA VAL A 35 -16.46 -7.29 -25.92
C VAL A 35 -15.47 -6.38 -25.22
N LEU A 36 -14.20 -6.77 -25.22
CA LEU A 36 -13.11 -5.97 -24.66
C LEU A 36 -12.35 -5.26 -25.77
N PHE A 37 -12.17 -3.95 -25.63
CA PHE A 37 -11.39 -3.10 -26.53
C PHE A 37 -10.10 -2.69 -25.83
N GLU A 38 -8.96 -2.99 -26.43
CA GLU A 38 -7.63 -2.56 -25.97
C GLU A 38 -6.98 -1.72 -27.06
N GLY A 39 -6.39 -0.58 -26.67
CA GLY A 39 -5.81 0.37 -27.62
C GLY A 39 -4.40 0.00 -28.07
N SER A 40 -3.68 -0.81 -27.30
CA SER A 40 -2.33 -1.26 -27.59
C SER A 40 -2.30 -2.65 -28.25
N ALA A 41 -1.11 -3.09 -28.67
CA ALA A 41 -0.91 -4.39 -29.31
C ALA A 41 -1.04 -5.60 -28.36
N ARG A 42 -1.19 -5.38 -27.05
CA ARG A 42 -1.27 -6.44 -26.04
C ARG A 42 -2.22 -6.07 -24.90
N VAL A 43 -2.78 -7.08 -24.26
CA VAL A 43 -3.43 -6.90 -22.96
C VAL A 43 -2.40 -6.86 -21.82
N GLY A 44 -2.86 -6.59 -20.61
CA GLY A 44 -2.08 -6.51 -19.36
C GLY A 44 -1.93 -5.07 -18.83
N GLY A 45 -1.97 -4.07 -19.71
CA GLY A 45 -1.75 -2.67 -19.34
C GLY A 45 -0.37 -2.48 -18.73
N LEU A 46 -0.32 -1.93 -17.51
CA LEU A 46 0.94 -1.73 -16.76
C LEU A 46 1.62 -3.04 -16.35
N ILE A 47 0.89 -4.16 -16.30
CA ILE A 47 1.48 -5.46 -15.98
C ILE A 47 2.17 -6.00 -17.23
N TYR A 48 3.48 -6.21 -17.12
CA TYR A 48 4.30 -6.75 -18.20
C TYR A 48 5.56 -7.38 -17.64
N THR A 49 5.71 -8.67 -17.93
CA THR A 49 6.86 -9.46 -17.54
C THR A 49 7.67 -9.81 -18.78
N GLU A 50 8.97 -9.49 -18.75
CA GLU A 50 9.93 -9.89 -19.76
C GLU A 50 10.79 -11.04 -19.23
N ARG A 51 11.05 -12.03 -20.09
CA ARG A 51 12.02 -13.09 -19.81
C ARG A 51 13.22 -12.90 -20.72
N PHE A 52 14.34 -12.50 -20.14
CA PHE A 52 15.55 -12.14 -20.89
C PHE A 52 16.77 -12.73 -20.22
N SER A 53 17.62 -13.43 -20.97
CA SER A 53 18.90 -13.98 -20.49
C SER A 53 18.83 -14.78 -19.17
N GLY A 54 17.76 -15.54 -18.97
CA GLY A 54 17.54 -16.32 -17.73
C GLY A 54 16.90 -15.52 -16.58
N TYR A 55 16.67 -14.22 -16.75
CA TYR A 55 15.98 -13.36 -15.80
C TYR A 55 14.48 -13.28 -16.09
N VAL A 56 13.72 -13.00 -15.04
CA VAL A 56 12.30 -12.60 -15.11
C VAL A 56 12.24 -11.17 -14.58
N ILE A 57 11.84 -10.23 -15.44
CA ILE A 57 11.89 -8.79 -15.16
C ILE A 57 10.48 -8.23 -15.30
N GLU A 58 9.97 -7.66 -14.21
CA GLU A 58 8.69 -6.93 -14.22
C GLU A 58 8.94 -5.47 -14.61
N HIS A 59 8.21 -4.98 -15.61
CA HIS A 59 8.34 -3.60 -16.12
C HIS A 59 7.44 -2.60 -15.38
N GLY A 60 6.52 -3.10 -14.55
CA GLY A 60 5.53 -2.29 -13.85
C GLY A 60 5.35 -2.80 -12.42
N PRO A 61 4.16 -3.29 -12.04
CA PRO A 61 3.96 -3.93 -10.74
C PRO A 61 4.76 -5.23 -10.64
N ASP A 62 5.52 -5.39 -9.56
CA ASP A 62 6.34 -6.58 -9.28
C ASP A 62 5.75 -7.49 -8.19
N ALA A 63 4.82 -6.97 -7.39
CA ALA A 63 4.20 -7.70 -6.30
C ALA A 63 2.76 -7.26 -6.01
N ILE A 64 2.04 -8.11 -5.27
CA ILE A 64 0.71 -7.82 -4.72
C ILE A 64 0.76 -7.81 -3.19
N LEU A 65 0.00 -6.90 -2.56
CA LEU A 65 -0.16 -6.87 -1.11
C LEU A 65 -1.18 -7.91 -0.67
N THR A 66 -0.74 -8.92 0.06
CA THR A 66 -1.59 -10.02 0.57
C THR A 66 -2.62 -9.58 1.61
N GLN A 67 -2.45 -8.39 2.21
CA GLN A 67 -3.45 -7.78 3.10
C GLN A 67 -4.78 -7.47 2.39
N LYS A 68 -4.77 -7.37 1.06
CA LYS A 68 -5.98 -7.24 0.24
C LYS A 68 -6.30 -8.61 -0.38
N PRO A 69 -7.43 -9.25 -0.02
CA PRO A 69 -7.69 -10.63 -0.43
C PRO A 69 -7.97 -10.76 -1.93
N TRP A 70 -8.50 -9.72 -2.58
CA TRP A 70 -9.08 -9.78 -3.92
C TRP A 70 -8.17 -10.36 -5.02
N ALA A 71 -6.86 -10.10 -4.95
CA ALA A 71 -5.91 -10.64 -5.92
C ALA A 71 -5.61 -12.12 -5.66
N LEU A 72 -5.55 -12.53 -4.40
CA LEU A 72 -5.40 -13.94 -3.99
C LEU A 72 -6.64 -14.73 -4.36
N ASP A 73 -7.84 -14.20 -4.05
CA ASP A 73 -9.12 -14.81 -4.41
C ASP A 73 -9.25 -15.00 -5.93
N LEU A 74 -8.73 -14.03 -6.72
CA LEU A 74 -8.72 -14.14 -8.17
C LEU A 74 -7.72 -15.22 -8.63
N ALA A 75 -6.53 -15.29 -8.04
CA ALA A 75 -5.56 -16.34 -8.35
C ALA A 75 -6.12 -17.74 -8.05
N GLU A 76 -6.81 -17.91 -6.92
CA GLU A 76 -7.50 -19.16 -6.57
C GLU A 76 -8.56 -19.53 -7.60
N ARG A 77 -9.46 -18.61 -7.95
CA ARG A 77 -10.50 -18.86 -8.96
C ARG A 77 -9.93 -19.22 -10.34
N LEU A 78 -8.76 -18.70 -10.68
CA LEU A 78 -8.07 -18.98 -11.95
C LEU A 78 -7.19 -20.24 -11.89
N GLY A 79 -7.07 -20.89 -10.72
CA GLY A 79 -6.18 -22.04 -10.54
C GLY A 79 -4.69 -21.68 -10.60
N LEU A 80 -4.33 -20.46 -10.19
CA LEU A 80 -2.95 -19.92 -10.19
C LEU A 80 -2.36 -19.80 -8.77
N ALA A 81 -3.07 -20.29 -7.75
CA ALA A 81 -2.65 -20.12 -6.36
C ALA A 81 -1.30 -20.80 -6.05
N ASP A 82 -1.00 -21.91 -6.72
CA ASP A 82 0.26 -22.66 -6.62
C ASP A 82 1.45 -21.94 -7.26
N GLN A 83 1.20 -20.91 -8.09
CA GLN A 83 2.23 -20.09 -8.73
C GLN A 83 2.59 -18.85 -7.89
N LEU A 84 1.90 -18.60 -6.78
CA LEU A 84 2.20 -17.47 -5.91
C LEU A 84 3.51 -17.70 -5.16
N VAL A 85 4.49 -16.83 -5.43
CA VAL A 85 5.79 -16.84 -4.75
C VAL A 85 5.81 -15.77 -3.67
N ARG A 86 6.32 -16.13 -2.48
CA ARG A 86 6.50 -15.19 -1.38
C ARG A 86 7.88 -14.53 -1.44
N THR A 87 7.96 -13.30 -0.94
CA THR A 87 9.25 -12.66 -0.69
C THR A 87 10.06 -13.47 0.33
N LEU A 88 11.38 -13.51 0.13
CA LEU A 88 12.31 -14.22 1.00
C LEU A 88 12.44 -13.50 2.36
N PRO A 89 12.03 -14.11 3.48
CA PRO A 89 12.04 -13.46 4.79
C PRO A 89 13.41 -12.94 5.23
N GLU A 90 14.49 -13.64 4.87
CA GLU A 90 15.87 -13.27 5.15
C GLU A 90 16.30 -11.95 4.51
N ASN A 91 15.62 -11.54 3.44
CA ASN A 91 15.86 -10.29 2.72
C ASN A 91 14.81 -9.23 3.05
N ALA A 92 13.98 -9.46 4.08
CA ALA A 92 12.95 -8.52 4.48
C ALA A 92 13.56 -7.24 5.09
N GLY A 93 12.97 -6.11 4.72
CA GLY A 93 13.34 -4.80 5.20
C GLY A 93 13.39 -3.78 4.07
N ALA A 94 13.37 -2.51 4.45
CA ALA A 94 13.53 -1.40 3.54
C ALA A 94 14.71 -0.54 4.01
N TYR A 95 15.32 0.15 3.05
CA TYR A 95 16.40 1.09 3.30
C TYR A 95 15.98 2.46 2.78
N VAL A 96 16.43 3.50 3.47
CA VAL A 96 16.32 4.88 3.00
C VAL A 96 17.71 5.47 2.88
N VAL A 97 17.91 6.32 1.88
CA VAL A 97 19.15 7.09 1.80
C VAL A 97 19.05 8.24 2.79
N HIS A 98 19.93 8.24 3.79
CA HIS A 98 20.02 9.30 4.78
C HIS A 98 21.46 9.78 4.84
N ARG A 99 21.65 11.08 4.53
CA ARG A 99 22.98 11.73 4.48
C ARG A 99 24.00 10.99 3.61
N GLY A 100 23.56 10.49 2.46
CA GLY A 100 24.42 9.78 1.50
C GLY A 100 24.71 8.32 1.83
N HIS A 101 24.17 7.79 2.93
CA HIS A 101 24.32 6.39 3.34
C HIS A 101 22.99 5.66 3.26
N LEU A 102 23.04 4.36 2.90
CA LEU A 102 21.88 3.48 2.99
C LEU A 102 21.68 3.07 4.45
N GLU A 103 20.55 3.49 5.01
CA GLU A 103 20.19 3.20 6.40
C GLU A 103 18.97 2.27 6.41
N ARG A 104 19.08 1.15 7.12
CA ARG A 104 17.97 0.21 7.27
C ARG A 104 16.88 0.85 8.13
N ILE A 105 15.64 0.77 7.68
CA ILE A 105 14.50 1.18 8.48
C ILE A 105 14.39 0.22 9.69
N PRO A 106 14.42 0.73 10.94
CA PRO A 106 14.39 -0.13 12.10
C PRO A 106 13.09 -0.94 12.19
N ASP A 107 13.21 -2.17 12.68
CA ASP A 107 12.04 -2.97 13.04
C ASP A 107 11.26 -2.23 14.15
N GLY A 108 9.93 -2.12 14.00
CA GLY A 108 9.10 -1.26 14.85
C GLY A 108 8.76 0.11 14.26
N PHE A 109 8.87 0.25 12.93
CA PHE A 109 8.19 1.28 12.15
C PHE A 109 7.10 0.63 11.29
N SER A 110 5.90 1.20 11.32
CA SER A 110 4.83 0.83 10.40
C SER A 110 4.68 1.94 9.37
N LEU A 111 5.29 1.71 8.20
CA LEU A 111 5.39 2.67 7.09
C LEU A 111 6.13 3.95 7.52
N MET A 112 5.45 4.88 8.19
CA MET A 112 6.00 6.16 8.67
C MET A 112 5.89 6.36 10.20
N ALA A 113 5.16 5.50 10.90
CA ALA A 113 4.87 5.68 12.32
C ALA A 113 5.73 4.75 13.19
N PRO A 114 6.47 5.27 14.19
CA PRO A 114 7.19 4.44 15.13
C PRO A 114 6.21 3.69 16.03
N THR A 115 6.21 2.37 15.99
CA THR A 115 5.41 1.51 16.89
C THR A 115 6.16 1.15 18.17
N SER A 116 7.46 1.47 18.26
CA SER A 116 8.32 1.20 19.41
C SER A 116 9.22 2.39 19.77
N LEU A 117 9.17 2.82 21.04
CA LEU A 117 10.10 3.84 21.56
C LEU A 117 11.56 3.37 21.50
N ARG A 118 11.81 2.06 21.62
CA ARG A 118 13.17 1.50 21.52
C ARG A 118 13.72 1.65 20.10
N ALA A 119 12.91 1.38 19.08
CA ALA A 119 13.29 1.55 17.69
C ALA A 119 13.54 3.03 17.37
N LEU A 120 12.64 3.90 17.85
CA LEU A 120 12.77 5.36 17.72
C LEU A 120 14.03 5.90 18.42
N ALA A 121 14.39 5.38 19.60
CA ALA A 121 15.59 5.82 20.30
C ALA A 121 16.89 5.42 19.57
N ARG A 122 16.91 4.23 18.97
CA ARG A 122 18.10 3.64 18.34
C ARG A 122 18.36 4.11 16.91
N THR A 123 17.34 4.61 16.20
CA THR A 123 17.50 4.97 14.79
C THR A 123 18.52 6.10 14.58
N PRO A 124 19.41 6.01 13.57
CA PRO A 124 20.28 7.11 13.16
C PRO A 124 19.55 8.12 12.27
N LEU A 125 18.34 7.79 11.79
CA LEU A 125 17.55 8.60 10.85
C LEU A 125 17.04 9.92 11.41
N LEU A 126 17.08 10.08 12.74
CA LEU A 126 16.49 11.22 13.43
C LEU A 126 17.48 11.82 14.44
N SER A 127 17.46 13.13 14.55
CA SER A 127 18.14 13.84 15.62
C SER A 127 17.51 13.53 16.98
N THR A 128 18.20 13.82 18.08
CA THR A 128 17.60 13.72 19.43
C THR A 128 16.32 14.53 19.56
N ARG A 129 16.24 15.69 18.90
CA ARG A 129 15.04 16.54 18.87
C ARG A 129 13.92 15.89 18.06
N GLY A 130 14.24 15.32 16.90
CA GLY A 130 13.30 14.56 16.07
C GLY A 130 12.73 13.35 16.81
N LYS A 131 13.57 12.62 17.54
CA LYS A 131 13.15 11.48 18.39
C LYS A 131 12.18 11.91 19.47
N VAL A 132 12.50 12.98 20.22
CA VAL A 132 11.59 13.51 21.25
C VAL A 132 10.29 13.98 20.61
N ARG A 133 10.36 14.72 19.49
CA ARG A 133 9.17 15.21 18.77
C ARG A 133 8.26 14.09 18.30
N ALA A 134 8.81 12.99 17.78
CA ALA A 134 8.05 11.82 17.36
C ALA A 134 7.47 11.07 18.57
N ALA A 135 8.20 10.97 19.68
CA ALA A 135 7.74 10.34 20.91
C ALA A 135 6.53 11.08 21.54
N LEU A 136 6.39 12.39 21.31
CA LEU A 136 5.22 13.14 21.77
C LEU A 136 3.91 12.67 21.13
N GLU A 137 3.93 11.97 19.99
CA GLU A 137 2.71 11.48 19.32
C GLU A 137 1.81 10.65 20.25
N TRP A 138 2.42 9.90 21.18
CA TRP A 138 1.71 9.07 22.15
C TRP A 138 0.82 9.86 23.12
N VAL A 139 1.10 11.15 23.33
CA VAL A 139 0.39 12.03 24.27
C VAL A 139 -0.24 13.24 23.60
N LEU A 140 0.06 13.49 22.32
CA LEU A 140 -0.52 14.61 21.58
C LEU A 140 -2.04 14.45 21.47
N PRO A 141 -2.81 15.51 21.77
CA PRO A 141 -4.26 15.47 21.64
C PRO A 141 -4.66 15.24 20.19
N SER A 142 -5.73 14.48 19.99
CA SER A 142 -6.35 14.31 18.68
C SER A 142 -7.00 15.62 18.25
N ARG A 143 -6.55 16.16 17.12
CA ARG A 143 -7.06 17.42 16.55
C ARG A 143 -7.09 17.29 15.02
N PRO A 144 -7.92 16.41 14.47
CA PRO A 144 -8.04 16.27 13.03
C PRO A 144 -8.62 17.56 12.43
N PRO A 145 -8.15 18.00 11.25
CA PRO A 145 -8.75 19.14 10.57
C PRO A 145 -10.18 18.82 10.11
N ALA A 146 -10.98 19.86 9.86
CA ALA A 146 -12.37 19.70 9.43
C ALA A 146 -12.51 19.14 8.00
N GLY A 147 -11.47 19.25 7.18
CA GLY A 147 -11.42 18.79 5.80
C GLY A 147 -10.40 17.69 5.56
N ASP A 148 -10.17 17.40 4.28
CA ASP A 148 -9.07 16.52 3.87
C ASP A 148 -7.72 17.20 4.12
N GLU A 149 -6.73 16.41 4.50
CA GLU A 149 -5.36 16.89 4.74
C GLU A 149 -4.38 16.10 3.89
N SER A 150 -3.27 16.75 3.50
CA SER A 150 -2.22 16.04 2.79
C SER A 150 -1.50 15.06 3.71
N LEU A 151 -0.91 14.02 3.12
CA LEU A 151 -0.09 13.08 3.87
C LEU A 151 1.07 13.79 4.57
N GLU A 152 1.68 14.77 3.91
CA GLU A 152 2.68 15.64 4.54
C GLU A 152 2.16 16.34 5.79
N SER A 153 1.06 17.07 5.66
CA SER A 153 0.49 17.87 6.75
C SER A 153 0.19 17.01 7.97
N PHE A 154 -0.37 15.81 7.74
CA PHE A 154 -0.63 14.85 8.79
C PHE A 154 0.63 14.36 9.50
N VAL A 155 1.64 13.92 8.75
CA VAL A 155 2.87 13.38 9.33
C VAL A 155 3.62 14.45 10.12
N VAL A 156 3.71 15.67 9.59
CA VAL A 156 4.36 16.79 10.30
C VAL A 156 3.61 17.13 11.59
N ARG A 157 2.28 17.15 11.55
CA ARG A 157 1.43 17.43 12.71
C ARG A 157 1.53 16.35 13.79
N ARG A 158 1.52 15.07 13.42
CA ARG A 158 1.58 13.96 14.38
C ARG A 158 3.01 13.65 14.84
N PHE A 159 3.91 13.44 13.91
CA PHE A 159 5.25 12.89 14.15
C PHE A 159 6.40 13.90 14.01
N GLY A 160 6.19 14.98 13.26
CA GLY A 160 7.18 16.02 13.04
C GLY A 160 7.88 15.92 11.67
N ARG A 161 8.56 17.01 11.31
CA ARG A 161 9.21 17.17 9.99
C ARG A 161 10.27 16.12 9.69
N GLU A 162 11.15 15.82 10.67
CA GLU A 162 12.23 14.84 10.45
C GLU A 162 11.70 13.43 10.09
N ILE A 163 10.59 12.99 10.68
CA ILE A 163 9.94 11.72 10.31
C ILE A 163 9.41 11.77 8.88
N TYR A 164 8.85 12.90 8.48
CA TYR A 164 8.41 13.05 7.10
C TYR A 164 9.60 12.96 6.14
N ASP A 165 10.63 13.79 6.33
CA ASP A 165 11.73 13.90 5.38
C ASP A 165 12.53 12.59 5.29
N ALA A 166 12.80 11.95 6.43
CA ALA A 166 13.65 10.76 6.47
C ALA A 166 12.91 9.45 6.15
N LEU A 167 11.60 9.39 6.34
CA LEU A 167 10.83 8.14 6.21
C LEU A 167 9.58 8.28 5.36
N ALA A 168 8.64 9.16 5.75
CA ALA A 168 7.34 9.19 5.08
C ALA A 168 7.44 9.61 3.62
N GLN A 169 8.24 10.64 3.32
CA GLN A 169 8.41 11.16 1.98
C GLN A 169 9.00 10.12 1.01
N PRO A 170 10.16 9.49 1.29
CA PRO A 170 10.75 8.54 0.35
C PRO A 170 9.90 7.27 0.20
N LEU A 171 9.28 6.78 1.28
CA LEU A 171 8.46 5.57 1.22
C LEU A 171 7.14 5.80 0.49
N VAL A 172 6.40 6.84 0.86
CA VAL A 172 5.10 7.13 0.23
C VAL A 172 5.30 7.63 -1.20
N GLY A 173 6.32 8.45 -1.43
CA GLY A 173 6.72 8.88 -2.77
C GLY A 173 7.03 7.68 -3.66
N GLY A 174 7.71 6.66 -3.14
CA GLY A 174 7.98 5.41 -3.86
C GLY A 174 6.73 4.58 -4.18
N ILE A 175 5.74 4.55 -3.28
CA ILE A 175 4.49 3.79 -3.50
C ILE A 175 3.59 4.45 -4.55
N TYR A 176 3.44 5.77 -4.48
CA TYR A 176 2.48 6.50 -5.34
C TYR A 176 3.14 7.16 -6.56
N GLY A 177 4.46 7.25 -6.62
CA GLY A 177 5.17 8.00 -7.66
C GLY A 177 4.80 9.49 -7.68
N ALA A 178 4.40 10.05 -6.54
CA ALA A 178 3.83 11.39 -6.42
C ALA A 178 4.32 12.10 -5.15
N ASP A 179 4.29 13.44 -5.17
CA ASP A 179 4.62 14.25 -4.01
C ASP A 179 3.58 14.08 -2.89
N PRO A 180 3.99 13.58 -1.69
CA PRO A 180 3.08 13.44 -0.55
C PRO A 180 2.46 14.74 -0.03
N SER A 181 2.96 15.90 -0.43
CA SER A 181 2.32 17.20 -0.16
C SER A 181 0.98 17.36 -0.89
N LEU A 182 0.81 16.65 -2.01
CA LEU A 182 -0.39 16.68 -2.87
C LEU A 182 -1.32 15.48 -2.65
N LEU A 183 -0.85 14.45 -1.95
CA LEU A 183 -1.63 13.24 -1.69
C LEU A 183 -2.63 13.44 -0.56
N SER A 184 -3.91 13.22 -0.85
CA SER A 184 -4.97 13.10 0.15
C SER A 184 -4.65 11.97 1.13
N LEU A 185 -4.54 12.28 2.42
CA LEU A 185 -4.35 11.26 3.46
C LEU A 185 -5.52 10.28 3.49
N ARG A 186 -6.75 10.79 3.35
CA ARG A 186 -7.95 9.96 3.45
C ARG A 186 -8.06 8.98 2.28
N ALA A 187 -7.68 9.40 1.07
CA ALA A 187 -7.74 8.54 -0.11
C ALA A 187 -6.61 7.49 -0.12
N THR A 188 -5.42 7.86 0.33
CA THR A 188 -4.22 7.01 0.24
C THR A 188 -4.07 6.10 1.45
N MET A 189 -4.25 6.63 2.66
CA MET A 189 -3.93 5.94 3.91
C MET A 189 -5.02 6.10 4.99
N PRO A 190 -6.28 5.70 4.73
CA PRO A 190 -7.42 5.98 5.61
C PRO A 190 -7.30 5.43 7.03
N ARG A 191 -6.50 4.38 7.23
CA ARG A 191 -6.29 3.77 8.56
C ARG A 191 -5.65 4.74 9.56
N PHE A 192 -4.78 5.64 9.12
CA PHE A 192 -4.08 6.58 10.00
C PHE A 192 -4.99 7.63 10.65
N PRO A 193 -5.80 8.40 9.91
CA PRO A 193 -6.76 9.31 10.53
C PRO A 193 -7.84 8.55 11.32
N ASP A 194 -8.18 7.32 10.92
CA ASP A 194 -9.08 6.47 11.70
C ASP A 194 -8.48 6.11 13.07
N PHE A 195 -7.18 5.80 13.15
CA PHE A 195 -6.49 5.57 14.43
C PHE A 195 -6.41 6.83 15.29
N GLU A 196 -6.07 7.99 14.71
CA GLU A 196 -6.10 9.27 15.45
C GLU A 196 -7.49 9.55 16.03
N ARG A 197 -8.56 9.29 15.26
CA ARG A 197 -9.95 9.55 15.68
C ARG A 197 -10.43 8.59 16.76
N THR A 198 -10.10 7.31 16.65
CA THR A 198 -10.63 6.26 17.53
C THR A 198 -9.78 6.02 18.78
N HIS A 199 -8.46 6.21 18.71
CA HIS A 199 -7.53 5.92 19.80
C HIS A 199 -6.87 7.18 20.38
N GLY A 200 -7.12 8.35 19.79
CA GLY A 200 -6.49 9.62 20.15
C GLY A 200 -5.01 9.74 19.70
N SER A 201 -4.37 8.63 19.35
CA SER A 201 -3.00 8.52 18.87
C SER A 201 -2.90 7.42 17.82
N VAL A 202 -2.17 7.71 16.76
CA VAL A 202 -1.88 6.78 15.67
C VAL A 202 -1.08 5.60 16.20
N VAL A 203 -0.07 5.84 17.03
CA VAL A 203 0.78 4.76 17.53
C VAL A 203 0.00 3.81 18.43
N ARG A 204 -0.93 4.32 19.25
CA ARG A 204 -1.83 3.47 20.04
C ARG A 204 -2.72 2.61 19.15
N GLY A 205 -3.26 3.17 18.07
CA GLY A 205 -4.06 2.42 17.09
C GLY A 205 -3.28 1.34 16.35
N LEU A 206 -2.03 1.63 15.97
CA LEU A 206 -1.15 0.63 15.35
C LEU A 206 -0.83 -0.53 16.30
N ARG A 207 -0.51 -0.22 17.57
CA ARG A 207 -0.23 -1.26 18.57
C ARG A 207 -1.42 -2.16 18.90
N SER A 208 -2.64 -1.63 18.84
CA SER A 208 -3.85 -2.43 19.09
C SER A 208 -4.13 -3.44 17.96
N GLN A 209 -3.57 -3.23 16.77
CA GLN A 209 -3.67 -4.14 15.62
C GLN A 209 -2.63 -5.25 15.70
N VAL A 210 -1.39 -4.92 16.08
CA VAL A 210 -0.31 -5.90 16.28
C VAL A 210 -0.70 -6.96 17.32
N SER A 211 -1.36 -6.53 18.41
CA SER A 211 -1.88 -7.46 19.43
C SER A 211 -2.97 -8.42 18.93
N LYS A 212 -3.56 -8.18 17.75
CA LYS A 212 -4.66 -8.96 17.17
C LYS A 212 -4.22 -9.81 15.98
N ASP A 213 -3.00 -9.68 15.48
CA ASP A 213 -2.49 -10.50 14.39
C ASP A 213 -2.02 -11.87 14.94
N PRO A 214 -2.69 -12.99 14.61
CA PRO A 214 -2.30 -14.31 15.12
C PRO A 214 -0.95 -14.80 14.60
N SER A 215 -0.42 -14.16 13.54
CA SER A 215 0.83 -14.57 12.87
C SER A 215 2.11 -14.21 13.64
N GLU A 216 2.04 -13.33 14.64
CA GLU A 216 3.18 -12.98 15.52
C GLU A 216 3.21 -13.77 16.84
N ARG A 217 2.30 -14.74 17.04
CA ARG A 217 2.31 -15.62 18.24
C ARG A 217 3.11 -16.92 18.04
N ALA A 218 3.86 -17.05 16.95
CA ALA A 218 4.69 -18.21 16.64
C ALA A 218 6.17 -17.93 16.91
#